data_AF-K9RBS8-F1
#
_entry.id   AF-K9RBS8-F1
#
_cell.length_a   1.000
_cell.length_b   1.000
_cell.length_c   1.000
_cell.angle_alpha   90.00
_cell.angle_beta   90.00
_cell.angle_gamma   90.00
#
_symmetry.space_group_name_H-M   'P 1'
#
loop_
_entity.id
_entity.type
_entity.pdbx_description
1 polymer ?
#
loop_
_entity_poly.entity_id
_entity_poly.type
_entity_poly.pdbx_seq_one_letter_code
_entity_poly.pdbx_strand_id
1 'polypeptide(L)'
;MKSLLSLSLIGLTLTAFSPSALAGQTTTRTGHNGRTQTTNRTYGNGAQTTTRTGYNGRNQTTNRTYGNGAQTTTRTGANGRTQATNRTYGDGVQSTTRTGANGRTQTTNRTFGN
;
A
#
# COMPACT_ATOMS: atom_id res chain seq x y z
N MET A 1 -17.35 -37.32 -10.72
CA MET A 1 -16.11 -37.26 -9.90
C MET A 1 -15.63 -35.82 -9.92
N LYS A 2 -15.74 -35.09 -8.79
CA LYS A 2 -15.30 -33.68 -8.70
C LYS A 2 -13.86 -33.68 -8.20
N SER A 3 -12.92 -33.34 -9.09
CA SER A 3 -11.50 -33.19 -8.77
C SER A 3 -11.30 -32.01 -7.82
N LEU A 4 -10.72 -32.28 -6.65
CA LEU A 4 -10.22 -31.28 -5.72
C LEU A 4 -8.90 -30.74 -6.29
N LEU A 5 -8.93 -29.51 -6.81
CA LEU A 5 -7.73 -28.78 -7.20
C LEU A 5 -6.86 -28.56 -5.96
N SER A 6 -5.65 -29.11 -6.00
CA SER A 6 -4.63 -28.98 -4.97
C SER A 6 -4.17 -27.52 -4.84
N LEU A 7 -4.44 -26.92 -3.69
CA LEU A 7 -3.91 -25.60 -3.34
C LEU A 7 -2.53 -25.81 -2.70
N SER A 8 -1.47 -25.74 -3.52
CA SER A 8 -0.09 -25.80 -3.02
C SER A 8 0.24 -24.49 -2.28
N LEU A 9 0.12 -24.54 -0.95
CA LEU A 9 0.49 -23.47 -0.02
C LEU A 9 2.01 -23.47 0.18
N ILE A 10 2.77 -23.03 -0.82
CA ILE A 10 4.22 -22.89 -0.70
C ILE A 10 4.56 -21.45 -0.28
N GLY A 11 5.03 -21.28 0.97
CA GLY A 11 5.94 -20.19 1.32
C GLY A 11 5.47 -19.10 2.29
N LEU A 12 4.58 -19.40 3.25
CA LEU A 12 4.30 -18.49 4.37
C LEU A 12 5.04 -18.97 5.63
N THR A 13 6.28 -18.50 5.84
CA THR A 13 6.97 -18.63 7.14
C THR A 13 6.73 -17.38 7.98
N LEU A 14 5.89 -17.51 9.01
CA LEU A 14 5.59 -16.46 9.98
C LEU A 14 6.67 -16.49 11.08
N THR A 15 7.75 -15.71 10.94
CA THR A 15 8.79 -15.62 11.97
C THR A 15 8.55 -14.47 12.93
N ALA A 16 8.31 -14.85 14.20
CA ALA A 16 8.49 -14.12 15.46
C ALA A 16 7.75 -12.79 15.69
N PHE A 17 6.90 -12.86 16.73
CA PHE A 17 6.17 -11.79 17.39
C PHE A 17 7.12 -10.98 18.31
N SER A 18 7.00 -9.65 18.28
CA SER A 18 7.51 -8.76 19.34
C SER A 18 6.36 -7.85 19.77
N PRO A 19 5.84 -7.98 21.00
CA PRO A 19 4.71 -7.17 21.46
C PRO A 19 5.21 -5.85 22.04
N SER A 20 5.36 -4.84 21.20
CA SER A 20 5.38 -3.45 21.69
C SER A 20 5.17 -2.46 20.54
N ALA A 21 4.10 -1.67 20.69
CA ALA A 21 3.66 -0.54 19.86
C ALA A 21 2.77 -0.85 18.63
N LEU A 22 1.46 -0.57 18.78
CA LEU A 22 0.47 -0.25 17.75
C LEU A 22 0.25 -1.26 16.60
N ALA A 23 -0.71 -2.17 16.74
CA ALA A 23 -1.46 -2.88 15.68
C ALA A 23 -0.80 -2.95 14.27
N GLY A 24 0.43 -3.43 14.20
CA GLY A 24 1.23 -3.47 12.98
C GLY A 24 1.22 -4.87 12.36
N GLN A 25 1.28 -4.96 11.04
CA GLN A 25 1.41 -6.22 10.31
C GLN A 25 2.75 -6.24 9.55
N THR A 26 3.57 -7.23 9.84
CA THR A 26 4.79 -7.53 9.06
C THR A 26 4.56 -8.76 8.21
N THR A 27 4.95 -8.69 6.94
CA THR A 27 4.90 -9.83 6.00
C THR A 27 6.20 -9.94 5.25
N THR A 28 6.70 -11.16 5.15
CA THR A 28 7.96 -11.48 4.48
C THR A 28 7.68 -12.44 3.33
N ARG A 29 8.25 -12.16 2.15
CA ARG A 29 8.10 -13.01 0.96
C ARG A 29 9.47 -13.30 0.35
N THR A 30 9.77 -14.58 0.20
CA THR A 30 10.98 -15.07 -0.45
C THR A 30 10.69 -15.40 -1.92
N GLY A 31 11.50 -14.88 -2.84
CA GLY A 31 11.38 -15.13 -4.28
C GLY A 31 12.24 -16.30 -4.77
N HIS A 32 12.18 -16.57 -6.07
CA HIS A 32 12.76 -17.76 -6.73
C HIS A 32 14.30 -17.92 -6.67
N ASN A 33 15.01 -17.08 -5.92
CA ASN A 33 16.47 -17.16 -5.72
C ASN A 33 16.86 -16.90 -4.26
N GLY A 34 15.99 -17.24 -3.31
CA GLY A 34 16.22 -16.97 -1.87
C GLY A 34 16.18 -15.50 -1.48
N ARG A 35 15.94 -14.59 -2.43
CA ARG A 35 15.87 -13.15 -2.16
C ARG A 35 14.60 -12.84 -1.37
N THR A 36 14.73 -12.06 -0.29
CA THR A 36 13.63 -11.73 0.64
C THR A 36 13.14 -10.29 0.53
N GLN A 37 11.82 -10.11 0.57
CA GLN A 37 11.19 -8.81 0.66
C GLN A 37 10.34 -8.75 1.92
N THR A 38 10.44 -7.64 2.63
CA THR A 38 9.63 -7.38 3.83
C THR A 38 8.67 -6.23 3.56
N THR A 39 7.43 -6.37 4.03
CA THR A 39 6.41 -5.32 4.03
C THR A 39 5.89 -5.13 5.43
N ASN A 40 6.06 -3.93 5.97
CA ASN A 40 5.55 -3.52 7.27
C ASN A 40 4.38 -2.57 7.05
N ARG A 41 3.26 -2.81 7.73
CA ARG A 41 2.08 -1.93 7.76
C ARG A 41 1.81 -1.49 9.18
N THR A 42 1.60 -0.20 9.38
CA THR A 42 1.16 0.37 10.65
C THR A 42 -0.10 1.19 10.44
N TYR A 43 -0.98 1.20 11.44
CA TYR A 43 -2.26 1.89 11.43
C TYR A 43 -2.38 2.76 12.68
N GLY A 44 -2.93 3.96 12.53
CA GLY A 44 -3.19 4.85 13.67
C GLY A 44 -3.74 6.18 13.20
N ASN A 45 -4.62 6.79 14.01
CA ASN A 45 -5.15 8.15 13.80
C ASN A 45 -5.70 8.40 12.38
N GLY A 46 -6.48 7.47 11.83
CA GLY A 46 -7.05 7.60 10.47
C GLY A 46 -6.01 7.49 9.34
N ALA A 47 -4.80 7.02 9.65
CA ALA A 47 -3.72 6.84 8.71
C ALA A 47 -3.20 5.40 8.69
N GLN A 48 -2.62 5.04 7.54
CA GLN A 48 -1.94 3.79 7.31
C GLN A 48 -0.60 4.08 6.64
N THR A 49 0.48 3.54 7.20
CA THR A 49 1.83 3.62 6.62
C THR A 49 2.27 2.22 6.19
N THR A 50 2.77 2.08 4.96
CA THR A 50 3.31 0.82 4.45
C THR A 50 4.75 1.06 4.02
N THR A 51 5.69 0.33 4.58
CA THR A 51 7.09 0.31 4.16
C THR A 51 7.40 -1.02 3.52
N ARG A 52 7.92 -1.02 2.29
CA ARG A 52 8.38 -2.21 1.58
C ARG A 52 9.88 -2.13 1.36
N THR A 53 10.62 -3.11 1.89
CA THR A 53 12.06 -3.25 1.72
C THR A 53 12.34 -4.36 0.73
N GLY A 54 12.96 -4.01 -0.40
CA GLY A 54 13.32 -4.96 -1.44
C GLY A 54 14.69 -5.60 -1.23
N TYR A 55 15.04 -6.51 -2.14
CA TYR A 55 16.22 -7.36 -2.11
C TYR A 55 17.59 -6.66 -2.05
N ASN A 56 17.64 -5.36 -2.32
CA ASN A 56 18.86 -4.54 -2.30
C ASN A 56 18.81 -3.47 -1.19
N GLY A 57 18.00 -3.69 -0.13
CA GLY A 57 17.79 -2.70 0.94
C GLY A 57 17.01 -1.45 0.51
N ARG A 58 16.51 -1.42 -0.73
CA ARG A 58 15.77 -0.29 -1.28
C ARG A 58 14.37 -0.25 -0.69
N ASN A 59 14.05 0.87 -0.05
CA ASN A 59 12.77 1.08 0.62
C ASN A 59 11.78 1.84 -0.25
N GLN A 60 10.51 1.48 -0.14
CA GLN A 60 9.39 2.26 -0.67
C GLN A 60 8.40 2.49 0.45
N THR A 61 7.95 3.73 0.61
CA THR A 61 6.97 4.10 1.63
C THR A 61 5.68 4.53 0.96
N THR A 62 4.54 4.08 1.48
CA THR A 62 3.21 4.53 1.07
C THR A 62 2.43 4.93 2.32
N ASN A 63 2.09 6.22 2.41
CA ASN A 63 1.25 6.77 3.46
C ASN A 63 -0.14 7.00 2.89
N ARG A 64 -1.17 6.55 3.61
CA ARG A 64 -2.57 6.82 3.29
C ARG A 64 -3.22 7.48 4.49
N THR A 65 -3.92 8.58 4.25
CA THR A 65 -4.72 9.26 5.28
C THR A 65 -6.15 9.37 4.80
N TYR A 66 -7.09 9.22 5.72
CA TYR A 66 -8.53 9.30 5.48
C TYR A 66 -9.12 10.36 6.41
N GLY A 67 -9.99 11.21 5.88
CA GLY A 67 -10.67 12.23 6.69
C GLY A 67 -11.58 13.10 5.83
N ASN A 68 -12.69 13.57 6.42
CA ASN A 68 -13.62 14.54 5.81
C ASN A 68 -14.02 14.22 4.36
N GLY A 69 -14.41 12.97 4.07
CA GLY A 69 -14.81 12.56 2.72
C GLY A 69 -13.66 12.56 1.70
N ALA A 70 -12.42 12.56 2.17
CA ALA A 70 -11.23 12.55 1.33
C ALA A 70 -10.24 11.45 1.75
N GLN A 71 -9.42 11.04 0.78
CA GLN A 71 -8.31 10.14 0.98
C GLN A 71 -7.08 10.67 0.26
N THR A 72 -5.99 10.87 0.99
CA THR A 72 -4.69 11.19 0.40
C THR A 72 -3.77 9.98 0.46
N THR A 73 -3.12 9.66 -0.65
CA THR A 73 -2.06 8.65 -0.72
C THR A 73 -0.78 9.31 -1.19
N THR A 74 0.29 9.21 -0.42
CA THR A 74 1.64 9.63 -0.81
C THR A 74 2.51 8.40 -0.94
N ARG A 75 3.22 8.26 -2.07
CA ARG A 75 4.17 7.18 -2.30
C ARG A 75 5.55 7.74 -2.59
N THR A 76 6.54 7.32 -1.82
CA THR A 76 7.94 7.65 -2.04
C THR A 76 8.70 6.39 -2.44
N GLY A 77 9.32 6.43 -3.61
CA GLY A 77 10.15 5.34 -4.12
C GLY A 77 11.56 5.36 -3.53
N ALA A 78 12.32 4.29 -3.77
CA ALA A 78 13.69 4.14 -3.26
C ALA A 78 14.67 5.22 -3.71
N ASN A 79 14.37 5.91 -4.81
CA ASN A 79 15.19 7.02 -5.33
C ASN A 79 14.70 8.38 -4.80
N GLY A 80 13.93 8.42 -3.71
CA GLY A 80 13.39 9.65 -3.10
C GLY A 80 12.24 10.32 -3.87
N ARG A 81 11.94 9.87 -5.09
CA ARG A 81 10.84 10.41 -5.90
C ARG A 81 9.49 10.12 -5.26
N THR A 82 8.70 11.18 -5.07
CA THR A 82 7.41 11.14 -4.40
C THR A 82 6.27 11.40 -5.36
N GLN A 83 5.15 10.69 -5.20
CA GLN A 83 3.91 10.90 -5.93
C GLN A 83 2.76 11.01 -4.94
N ALA A 84 1.77 11.84 -5.27
CA ALA A 84 0.57 12.01 -4.45
C ALA A 84 -0.68 11.66 -5.25
N THR A 85 -1.69 11.12 -4.57
CA THR A 85 -3.02 10.91 -5.10
C THR A 85 -4.02 11.37 -4.06
N ASN A 86 -4.80 12.40 -4.36
CA ASN A 86 -5.91 12.84 -3.55
C ASN A 86 -7.23 12.37 -4.17
N ARG A 87 -8.12 11.83 -3.36
CA ARG A 87 -9.49 11.48 -3.75
C ARG A 87 -10.45 12.22 -2.85
N THR A 88 -11.45 12.85 -3.44
CA THR A 88 -12.57 13.47 -2.71
C THR A 88 -13.87 12.85 -3.19
N TYR A 89 -14.84 12.74 -2.27
CA TYR A 89 -16.14 12.15 -2.52
C TYR A 89 -17.21 13.14 -2.06
N GLY A 90 -18.15 13.46 -2.94
CA GLY A 90 -19.27 14.38 -2.65
C GLY A 90 -20.24 14.45 -3.81
N ASP A 91 -21.52 14.70 -3.52
CA ASP A 91 -22.59 14.92 -4.52
C ASP A 91 -22.67 13.85 -5.62
N GLY A 92 -22.46 12.58 -5.26
CA GLY A 92 -22.46 11.47 -6.21
C GLY A 92 -21.25 11.46 -7.16
N VAL A 93 -20.20 12.23 -6.88
CA VAL A 93 -18.97 12.30 -7.69
C VAL A 93 -17.75 11.93 -6.84
N GLN A 94 -16.84 11.16 -7.44
CA GLN A 94 -15.46 11.00 -6.97
C GLN A 94 -14.53 11.81 -7.86
N SER A 95 -13.83 12.78 -7.29
CA SER A 95 -12.67 13.41 -7.94
C SER A 95 -11.39 12.71 -7.53
N THR A 96 -10.48 12.49 -8.47
CA THR A 96 -9.15 11.95 -8.21
C THR A 96 -8.09 12.83 -8.87
N THR A 97 -7.25 13.45 -8.06
CA THR A 97 -6.08 14.21 -8.52
C THR A 97 -4.81 13.41 -8.26
N ARG A 98 -3.96 13.25 -9.28
CA ARG A 98 -2.66 12.57 -9.18
C ARG A 98 -1.55 13.54 -9.54
N THR A 99 -0.56 13.64 -8.68
CA THR A 99 0.65 14.45 -8.92
C THR A 99 1.86 13.53 -8.99
N GLY A 100 2.55 13.55 -10.14
CA GLY A 100 3.77 12.80 -10.37
C GLY A 100 5.00 13.44 -9.72
N ALA A 101 6.11 12.70 -9.67
CA ALA A 101 7.35 13.16 -9.05
C ALA A 101 8.02 14.35 -9.76
N ASN A 102 7.59 14.66 -10.98
CA ASN A 102 7.99 15.83 -11.75
C ASN A 102 6.98 16.99 -11.62
N GLY A 103 6.05 16.95 -10.66
CA GLY A 103 5.08 18.00 -10.40
C GLY A 103 3.89 18.04 -11.37
N ARG A 104 3.88 17.23 -12.43
CA ARG A 104 2.73 17.15 -13.35
C ARG A 104 1.52 16.58 -12.63
N THR A 105 0.39 17.25 -12.79
CA THR A 105 -0.87 16.88 -12.14
C THR A 105 -1.93 16.51 -13.17
N GLN A 106 -2.72 15.49 -12.87
CA GLN A 106 -3.88 15.07 -13.66
C GLN A 106 -5.09 14.86 -12.74
N THR A 107 -6.25 15.35 -13.15
CA THR A 107 -7.50 15.22 -12.41
C THR A 107 -8.52 14.44 -13.24
N THR A 108 -9.20 13.50 -12.60
CA THR A 108 -10.28 12.71 -13.22
C THR A 108 -11.46 12.68 -12.29
N ASN A 109 -12.64 12.98 -12.83
CA ASN A 109 -13.91 12.88 -12.10
C ASN A 109 -14.67 11.64 -12.58
N ARG A 110 -15.26 10.91 -11.64
CA ARG A 110 -16.18 9.81 -11.90
C ARG A 110 -17.49 10.13 -11.20
N THR A 111 -18.57 10.23 -11.95
CA THR A 111 -19.92 10.32 -11.38
C THR A 111 -20.45 8.92 -11.10
N PHE A 112 -21.07 8.75 -9.95
CA PHE A 112 -21.84 7.58 -9.54
C PHE A 112 -23.32 7.89 -9.81
N GLY A 113 -23.81 7.50 -10.98
CA GLY A 113 -25.22 7.45 -11.30
C GLY A 113 -25.69 5.99 -11.31
N ASN A 114 -26.95 5.77 -10.91
CA ASN A 114 -27.63 4.45 -10.94
C ASN A 114 -27.59 3.79 -12.32
#